data_AF-A0A917DSJ4-F1
#
_entry.id   AF-A0A917DSJ4-F1
#
_cell.length_a   1.000
_cell.length_b   1.000
_cell.length_c   1.000
_cell.angle_alpha   90.00
_cell.angle_beta   90.00
_cell.angle_gamma   90.00
#
_symmetry.space_group_name_H-M   'P 1'
#
loop_
_entity.id
_entity.type
_entity.pdbx_description
1 polymer ?
#
loop_
_entity_poly.entity_id
_entity_poly.type
_entity_poly.pdbx_seq_one_letter_code
_entity_poly.pdbx_strand_id
1 'polypeptide(L)'
;MANSFFEKINYSACNEDSESERKALRLTANDTVLCITGSGARPLDLLVDNPKKIISVDFNVTQNHLLALKVAAYKSFNYTEFKSFIGLENTFSRKDLYAKLSHLLSSTTKNYWDKNFNLIENGLLYCGTWERFLRMMAKAAFFRKKDIEKLMASETLEIQQEFWAKHWDNTIWKSFLKLVSNRFLWTKIIREPGALLIPQEFDVYEYMRSRMNHLANNHLLRTNHFANLLFYGEYKSDCILPLHLREEHFESIKSQVHKIEIITDSLLNVLDNKQLTESITAYSLSDFSSYADIEIYDKIWTKIIQHSTNDTKFCERFFLVKRQPEILHPQLERDYLLEKQLSDQDLTAIYTFCVGKLSK
;
A
#
# COMPACT_ATOMS: atom_id res chain seq x y z
N MET A 1 -19.99 -9.88 16.84
CA MET A 1 -20.03 -8.53 16.24
C MET A 1 -19.18 -8.58 14.98
N ALA A 2 -19.72 -8.19 13.83
CA ALA A 2 -18.97 -8.13 12.58
C ALA A 2 -17.75 -7.22 12.74
N ASN A 3 -16.63 -7.60 12.13
CA ASN A 3 -15.41 -6.80 12.25
C ASN A 3 -15.54 -5.55 11.37
N SER A 4 -15.85 -4.40 11.98
CA SER A 4 -16.00 -3.10 11.30
C SER A 4 -14.77 -2.65 10.51
N PHE A 5 -13.62 -3.33 10.65
CA PHE A 5 -12.42 -3.10 9.87
C PHE A 5 -12.69 -3.25 8.36
N PHE A 6 -13.53 -4.20 7.94
CA PHE A 6 -13.82 -4.43 6.52
C PHE A 6 -14.99 -3.60 5.96
N GLU A 7 -15.47 -2.62 6.74
CA GLU A 7 -16.53 -1.69 6.35
C GLU A 7 -16.02 -0.25 6.25
N LYS A 8 -14.69 -0.06 6.36
CA LYS A 8 -14.02 1.25 6.37
C LYS A 8 -12.88 1.27 5.37
N ILE A 9 -12.58 2.48 4.88
CA ILE A 9 -11.33 2.75 4.17
C ILE A 9 -10.20 2.59 5.20
N ASN A 10 -9.39 1.55 5.03
CA ASN A 10 -8.27 1.25 5.93
C ASN A 10 -6.99 1.95 5.50
N TYR A 11 -6.80 2.04 4.20
CA TYR A 11 -5.62 2.61 3.55
C TYR A 11 -6.10 3.56 2.45
N SER A 12 -5.61 4.79 2.41
CA SER A 12 -6.04 5.78 1.41
C SER A 12 -4.90 6.47 0.67
N ALA A 13 -3.72 6.56 1.30
CA ALA A 13 -2.50 7.08 0.70
C ALA A 13 -1.72 5.94 0.01
N CYS A 14 -0.40 5.98 0.05
CA CYS A 14 0.45 4.86 -0.35
C CYS A 14 1.35 4.50 0.84
N ASN A 15 1.02 3.40 1.53
CA ASN A 15 1.78 2.89 2.67
C ASN A 15 2.74 1.77 2.24
N GLU A 16 3.09 1.76 0.96
CA GLU A 16 3.94 0.80 0.26
C GLU A 16 4.81 1.54 -0.77
N ASP A 17 5.75 0.83 -1.38
CA ASP A 17 6.59 1.37 -2.44
C ASP A 17 6.43 0.55 -3.72
N SER A 18 5.52 1.00 -4.58
CA SER A 18 5.21 0.32 -5.85
C SER A 18 6.40 0.19 -6.80
N GLU A 19 7.51 0.92 -6.60
CA GLU A 19 8.75 0.67 -7.35
C GLU A 19 9.29 -0.74 -7.09
N SER A 20 9.08 -1.29 -5.89
CA SER A 20 9.48 -2.66 -5.58
C SER A 20 8.64 -3.68 -6.35
N GLU A 21 7.31 -3.48 -6.46
CA GLU A 21 6.45 -4.32 -7.30
C GLU A 21 6.82 -4.23 -8.78
N ARG A 22 7.12 -3.03 -9.28
CA ARG A 22 7.53 -2.84 -10.68
C ARG A 22 8.82 -3.57 -10.99
N LYS A 23 9.82 -3.49 -10.10
CA LYS A 23 11.08 -4.24 -10.20
C LYS A 23 10.88 -5.75 -10.10
N ALA A 24 9.98 -6.22 -9.23
CA ALA A 24 9.66 -7.63 -9.08
C ALA A 24 8.98 -8.20 -10.33
N LEU A 25 7.94 -7.51 -10.82
CA LEU A 25 7.05 -8.02 -11.85
C LEU A 25 7.49 -7.68 -13.27
N ARG A 26 8.34 -6.66 -13.48
CA ARG A 26 8.87 -6.25 -14.80
C ARG A 26 7.80 -6.34 -15.88
N LEU A 27 6.71 -5.60 -15.68
CA LEU A 27 5.51 -5.73 -16.48
C LEU A 27 5.73 -5.22 -17.90
N THR A 28 4.98 -5.79 -18.84
CA THR A 28 4.98 -5.44 -20.26
C THR A 28 3.55 -5.24 -20.75
N ALA A 29 3.38 -4.69 -21.95
CA ALA A 29 2.07 -4.52 -22.57
C ALA A 29 1.28 -5.82 -22.84
N ASN A 30 1.91 -6.98 -22.66
CA ASN A 30 1.25 -8.29 -22.78
C ASN A 30 0.70 -8.80 -21.44
N ASP A 31 1.09 -8.19 -20.31
CA ASP A 31 0.78 -8.73 -19.00
C ASP A 31 -0.62 -8.39 -18.51
N THR A 32 -1.33 -9.41 -18.01
CA THR A 32 -2.55 -9.25 -17.22
C THR A 32 -2.21 -9.50 -15.76
N VAL A 33 -2.46 -8.50 -14.92
CA VAL A 33 -2.06 -8.52 -13.51
C VAL A 33 -3.26 -8.75 -12.61
N LEU A 34 -3.20 -9.74 -11.72
CA LEU A 34 -4.09 -9.79 -10.55
C LEU A 34 -3.45 -9.01 -9.42
N CYS A 35 -4.12 -7.97 -8.94
CA CYS A 35 -3.59 -7.06 -7.93
C CYS A 35 -4.59 -6.93 -6.78
N ILE A 36 -4.12 -7.07 -5.54
CA ILE A 36 -4.94 -6.68 -4.38
C ILE A 36 -5.14 -5.16 -4.41
N THR A 37 -6.36 -4.64 -4.21
CA THR A 37 -6.63 -3.20 -4.35
C THR A 37 -5.88 -2.36 -3.32
N GLY A 38 -5.95 -2.72 -2.03
CA GLY A 38 -5.34 -1.94 -0.95
C GLY A 38 -5.93 -0.52 -0.90
N SER A 39 -5.09 0.51 -0.99
CA SER A 39 -5.55 1.90 -1.07
C SER A 39 -5.98 2.36 -2.48
N GLY A 40 -5.89 1.47 -3.46
CA GLY A 40 -6.00 1.79 -4.88
C GLY A 40 -4.76 2.47 -5.47
N ALA A 41 -3.71 2.74 -4.68
CA ALA A 41 -2.44 3.27 -5.18
C ALA A 41 -1.74 2.26 -6.10
N ARG A 42 -1.55 1.02 -5.63
CA ARG A 42 -0.85 -0.04 -6.36
C ARG A 42 -1.40 -0.31 -7.77
N PRO A 43 -2.72 -0.56 -7.96
CA PRO A 43 -3.25 -0.75 -9.32
C PRO A 43 -3.06 0.49 -10.21
N LEU A 44 -3.01 1.71 -9.67
CA LEU A 44 -2.69 2.91 -10.46
C LEU A 44 -1.20 3.02 -10.77
N ASP A 45 -0.33 2.74 -9.79
CA ASP A 45 1.12 2.77 -9.93
C ASP A 45 1.63 1.75 -10.97
N LEU A 46 1.03 0.55 -11.01
CA LEU A 46 1.37 -0.48 -11.99
C LEU A 46 1.03 -0.09 -13.43
N LEU A 47 0.15 0.90 -13.67
CA LEU A 47 -0.12 1.41 -15.02
C LEU A 47 1.08 2.17 -15.62
N VAL A 48 2.06 2.58 -14.79
CA VAL A 48 3.30 3.20 -15.29
C VAL A 48 4.06 2.26 -16.23
N ASP A 49 3.98 0.95 -16.01
CA ASP A 49 4.60 -0.07 -16.87
C ASP A 49 3.73 -0.48 -18.07
N ASN A 50 2.57 0.17 -18.23
CA ASN A 50 1.64 -0.03 -19.35
C ASN A 50 1.23 -1.50 -19.58
N PRO A 51 0.74 -2.24 -18.56
CA PRO A 51 0.28 -3.61 -18.73
C PRO A 51 -0.94 -3.68 -19.66
N LYS A 52 -1.28 -4.89 -20.11
CA LYS A 52 -2.50 -5.13 -20.90
C LYS A 52 -3.74 -4.81 -20.09
N LYS A 53 -3.79 -5.29 -18.85
CA LYS A 53 -4.96 -5.21 -17.96
C LYS A 53 -4.54 -5.37 -16.50
N ILE A 54 -5.24 -4.70 -15.60
CA ILE A 54 -5.13 -4.90 -14.16
C ILE A 54 -6.49 -5.34 -13.63
N ILE A 55 -6.55 -6.51 -13.00
CA ILE A 55 -7.69 -7.01 -12.26
C ILE A 55 -7.43 -6.67 -10.79
N SER A 56 -8.09 -5.64 -10.29
CA SER A 56 -7.96 -5.17 -8.90
C SER A 56 -9.02 -5.85 -8.04
N VAL A 57 -8.60 -6.61 -7.03
CA VAL A 57 -9.49 -7.37 -6.14
C VAL A 57 -9.39 -6.89 -4.70
N ASP A 58 -10.55 -6.68 -4.07
CA ASP A 58 -10.66 -6.46 -2.63
C ASP A 58 -12.02 -6.95 -2.15
N PHE A 59 -12.05 -7.65 -1.02
CA PHE A 59 -13.33 -8.03 -0.42
C PHE A 59 -13.94 -6.90 0.42
N ASN A 60 -13.13 -5.89 0.81
CA ASN A 60 -13.63 -4.67 1.40
C ASN A 60 -14.12 -3.71 0.31
N VAL A 61 -15.44 -3.68 0.12
CA VAL A 61 -16.11 -2.84 -0.88
C VAL A 61 -15.75 -1.35 -0.76
N THR A 62 -15.44 -0.84 0.43
CA THR A 62 -15.11 0.58 0.61
C THR A 62 -13.77 0.96 0.01
N GLN A 63 -12.81 0.04 -0.05
CA GLN A 63 -11.54 0.24 -0.77
C GLN A 63 -11.76 0.30 -2.28
N ASN A 64 -12.66 -0.54 -2.79
CA ASN A 64 -13.05 -0.51 -4.19
C ASN A 64 -13.83 0.77 -4.55
N HIS A 65 -14.65 1.31 -3.64
CA HIS A 65 -15.26 2.64 -3.83
C HIS A 65 -14.21 3.76 -3.90
N LEU A 66 -13.12 3.66 -3.14
CA LEU A 66 -11.99 4.60 -3.23
C LEU A 66 -11.25 4.49 -4.55
N LEU A 67 -10.90 3.28 -4.99
CA LEU A 67 -10.25 3.08 -6.29
C LEU A 67 -11.15 3.57 -7.43
N ALA A 68 -12.44 3.24 -7.42
CA ALA A 68 -13.38 3.70 -8.44
C ALA A 68 -13.46 5.23 -8.52
N LEU A 69 -13.43 5.92 -7.37
CA LEU A 69 -13.41 7.37 -7.33
C LEU A 69 -12.10 7.96 -7.86
N LYS A 70 -10.95 7.36 -7.52
CA LYS A 70 -9.64 7.76 -8.07
C LYS A 70 -9.58 7.57 -9.60
N VAL A 71 -10.10 6.45 -10.10
CA VAL A 71 -10.21 6.18 -11.55
C VAL A 71 -11.10 7.21 -12.24
N ALA A 72 -12.25 7.57 -11.66
CA ALA A 72 -13.12 8.62 -12.20
C ALA A 72 -12.40 9.98 -12.24
N ALA A 73 -11.68 10.34 -11.18
CA ALA A 73 -10.89 11.57 -11.12
C ALA A 73 -9.82 11.63 -12.23
N TYR A 74 -9.09 10.53 -12.45
CA TYR A 74 -8.14 10.42 -13.56
C TYR A 74 -8.80 10.63 -14.92
N LYS A 75 -9.95 10.01 -15.17
CA LYS A 75 -10.67 10.16 -16.45
C LYS A 75 -11.10 11.60 -16.74
N SER A 76 -11.48 12.36 -15.71
CA SER A 76 -12.14 13.66 -15.89
C SER A 76 -11.23 14.87 -15.75
N PHE A 77 -10.18 14.80 -14.94
CA PHE A 77 -9.44 15.98 -14.51
C PHE A 77 -8.12 16.17 -15.23
N ASN A 78 -7.64 17.41 -15.28
CA ASN A 78 -6.21 17.68 -15.45
C ASN A 78 -5.47 17.51 -14.11
N TYR A 79 -4.14 17.58 -14.13
CA TYR A 79 -3.34 17.33 -12.92
C TYR A 79 -3.66 18.31 -11.78
N THR A 80 -3.89 19.60 -12.06
CA THR A 80 -4.19 20.61 -11.03
C THR A 80 -5.53 20.35 -10.33
N GLU A 81 -6.57 19.99 -11.09
CA GLU A 81 -7.86 19.56 -10.55
C GLU A 81 -7.71 18.26 -9.75
N PHE A 82 -6.94 17.30 -10.25
CA PHE A 82 -6.66 16.03 -9.56
C PHE A 82 -5.97 16.24 -8.21
N LYS A 83 -4.91 17.06 -8.16
CA LYS A 83 -4.21 17.40 -6.90
C LYS A 83 -5.15 17.99 -5.86
N SER A 84 -6.01 18.90 -6.30
CA SER A 84 -7.03 19.50 -5.43
C SER A 84 -8.01 18.45 -4.93
N PHE A 85 -8.54 17.62 -5.83
CA PHE A 85 -9.50 16.58 -5.49
C PHE A 85 -8.94 15.55 -4.50
N ILE A 86 -7.75 15.01 -4.79
CA ILE A 86 -7.18 13.89 -4.05
C ILE A 86 -6.75 14.29 -2.63
N GLY A 87 -6.39 15.56 -2.39
CA GLY A 87 -5.92 15.99 -1.07
C GLY A 87 -4.49 16.53 -1.02
N LEU A 88 -3.83 16.72 -2.17
CA LEU A 88 -2.47 17.30 -2.21
C LEU A 88 -2.50 18.82 -2.02
N GLU A 89 -3.51 19.46 -2.63
CA GLU A 89 -3.71 20.90 -2.60
C GLU A 89 -5.18 21.23 -2.32
N ASN A 90 -5.49 22.50 -2.06
CA ASN A 90 -6.85 22.98 -1.81
C ASN A 90 -7.23 24.13 -2.76
N THR A 91 -6.74 24.09 -4.00
CA THR A 91 -6.93 25.17 -4.99
C THR A 91 -8.38 25.24 -5.48
N PHE A 92 -9.02 24.09 -5.68
CA PHE A 92 -10.41 23.98 -6.13
C PHE A 92 -11.32 23.36 -5.06
N SER A 93 -12.60 23.75 -5.09
CA SER A 93 -13.66 23.14 -4.27
C SER A 93 -13.84 21.67 -4.61
N ARG A 94 -13.51 20.78 -3.65
CA ARG A 94 -13.71 19.33 -3.82
C ARG A 94 -15.17 18.94 -4.02
N LYS A 95 -16.11 19.75 -3.52
CA LYS A 95 -17.54 19.59 -3.77
C LYS A 95 -17.87 19.73 -5.24
N ASP A 96 -17.37 20.79 -5.86
CA ASP A 96 -17.65 21.07 -7.27
C ASP A 96 -16.95 20.07 -8.17
N LEU A 97 -15.72 19.66 -7.79
CA LEU A 97 -15.03 18.56 -8.46
C LEU A 97 -15.81 17.24 -8.35
N TYR A 98 -16.30 16.86 -7.17
CA TYR A 98 -17.09 15.64 -7.01
C TYR A 98 -18.38 15.65 -7.85
N ALA A 99 -19.05 16.80 -7.96
CA ALA A 99 -20.23 16.94 -8.81
C ALA A 99 -19.93 16.58 -10.28
N LYS A 100 -18.74 16.95 -10.79
CA LYS A 100 -18.25 16.56 -12.13
C LYS A 100 -18.01 15.06 -12.28
N LEU A 101 -17.70 14.33 -11.20
CA LEU A 101 -17.39 12.89 -11.26
C LEU A 101 -18.58 11.99 -11.00
N SER A 102 -19.56 12.45 -10.22
CA SER A 102 -20.59 11.60 -9.61
C SER A 102 -21.41 10.78 -10.60
N HIS A 103 -21.56 11.24 -11.84
CA HIS A 103 -22.28 10.56 -12.91
C HIS A 103 -21.48 9.43 -13.58
N LEU A 104 -20.16 9.38 -13.37
CA LEU A 104 -19.27 8.31 -13.87
C LEU A 104 -19.19 7.11 -12.91
N LEU A 105 -19.73 7.26 -11.70
CA LEU A 105 -19.68 6.24 -10.67
C LEU A 105 -20.90 5.32 -10.78
N SER A 106 -20.72 4.05 -10.39
CA SER A 106 -21.87 3.16 -10.16
C SER A 106 -22.81 3.75 -9.11
N SER A 107 -24.08 3.38 -9.14
CA SER A 107 -25.08 3.81 -8.14
C SER A 107 -24.63 3.48 -6.70
N THR A 108 -24.02 2.32 -6.49
CA THR A 108 -23.48 1.89 -5.19
C THR A 108 -22.33 2.78 -4.72
N THR A 109 -21.36 3.05 -5.59
CA THR A 109 -20.20 3.89 -5.28
C THR A 109 -20.61 5.34 -5.04
N LYS A 110 -21.51 5.88 -5.87
CA LYS A 110 -22.06 7.23 -5.69
C LYS A 110 -22.78 7.35 -4.35
N ASN A 111 -23.66 6.41 -4.01
CA ASN A 111 -24.38 6.41 -2.73
C ASN A 111 -23.44 6.36 -1.52
N TYR A 112 -22.36 5.56 -1.60
CA TYR A 112 -21.32 5.54 -0.56
C TYR A 112 -20.69 6.93 -0.37
N TRP A 113 -20.27 7.57 -1.46
CA TRP A 113 -19.61 8.88 -1.38
C TRP A 113 -20.55 10.03 -1.03
N ASP A 114 -21.80 9.99 -1.47
CA ASP A 114 -22.82 10.98 -1.05
C ASP A 114 -23.05 10.92 0.46
N LYS A 115 -23.08 9.71 1.06
CA LYS A 115 -23.21 9.52 2.51
C LYS A 115 -21.94 9.88 3.30
N ASN A 116 -20.77 9.73 2.68
CA ASN A 116 -19.47 9.97 3.30
C ASN A 116 -18.78 11.19 2.68
N PHE A 117 -19.56 12.19 2.28
CA PHE A 117 -19.06 13.34 1.53
C PHE A 117 -18.01 14.16 2.29
N ASN A 118 -18.09 14.16 3.62
CA ASN A 118 -17.07 14.76 4.49
C ASN A 118 -15.66 14.18 4.25
N LEU A 119 -15.53 12.92 3.85
CA LEU A 119 -14.23 12.32 3.51
C LEU A 119 -13.66 12.94 2.21
N ILE A 120 -14.53 13.27 1.25
CA ILE A 120 -14.13 14.00 0.05
C ILE A 120 -13.73 15.42 0.41
N GLU A 121 -14.54 16.16 1.18
CA GLU A 121 -14.24 17.56 1.55
C GLU A 121 -12.87 17.70 2.23
N ASN A 122 -12.53 16.77 3.13
CA ASN A 122 -11.28 16.78 3.87
C ASN A 122 -10.07 16.27 3.07
N GLY A 123 -10.26 15.81 1.84
CA GLY A 123 -9.22 15.21 1.00
C GLY A 123 -9.08 13.71 1.22
N LEU A 124 -8.98 12.98 0.12
CA LEU A 124 -9.00 11.51 0.10
C LEU A 124 -7.69 10.88 0.57
N LEU A 125 -6.54 11.55 0.40
CA LEU A 125 -5.24 10.96 0.72
C LEU A 125 -5.14 10.45 2.15
N TYR A 126 -5.75 11.15 3.11
CA TYR A 126 -5.58 10.85 4.54
C TYR A 126 -6.89 10.41 5.22
N CYS A 127 -7.84 9.90 4.43
CA CYS A 127 -9.14 9.46 4.92
C CYS A 127 -9.17 7.98 5.36
N GLY A 128 -8.07 7.24 5.23
CA GLY A 128 -7.94 5.88 5.70
C GLY A 128 -7.67 5.78 7.20
N THR A 129 -7.98 4.62 7.78
CA THR A 129 -7.75 4.34 9.20
C THR A 129 -6.28 4.48 9.58
N TRP A 130 -5.38 3.98 8.74
CA TRP A 130 -3.94 4.09 8.97
C TRP A 130 -3.43 5.52 8.86
N GLU A 131 -3.84 6.27 7.84
CA GLU A 131 -3.39 7.65 7.67
C GLU A 131 -3.91 8.55 8.79
N ARG A 132 -5.15 8.34 9.25
CA ARG A 132 -5.68 9.02 10.44
C ARG A 132 -4.87 8.70 11.69
N PHE A 133 -4.49 7.44 11.88
CA PHE A 133 -3.64 7.02 12.99
C PHE A 133 -2.27 7.70 12.93
N LEU A 134 -1.58 7.65 11.77
CA LEU A 134 -0.29 8.31 11.59
C LEU A 134 -0.37 9.82 11.84
N ARG A 135 -1.42 10.50 11.35
CA ARG A 135 -1.65 11.93 11.62
C ARG A 135 -1.88 12.24 13.09
N MET A 136 -2.61 11.38 13.80
CA MET A 136 -2.78 11.50 15.24
C MET A 136 -1.44 11.34 15.96
N MET A 137 -0.62 10.35 15.56
CA MET A 137 0.70 10.12 16.15
C MET A 137 1.67 11.27 15.88
N ALA A 138 1.71 11.80 14.65
CA ALA A 138 2.51 12.96 14.30
C ALA A 138 2.14 14.19 15.15
N LYS A 139 0.83 14.43 15.38
CA LYS A 139 0.36 15.49 16.29
C LYS A 139 0.74 15.23 17.74
N ALA A 140 0.63 13.99 18.21
CA ALA A 140 1.00 13.61 19.58
C ALA A 140 2.52 13.72 19.83
N ALA A 141 3.34 13.64 18.78
CA ALA A 141 4.79 13.79 18.85
C ALA A 141 5.27 15.25 18.97
N PHE A 142 4.39 16.20 19.34
CA PHE A 142 4.72 17.63 19.46
C PHE A 142 5.92 17.93 20.36
N PHE A 143 6.16 17.11 21.39
CA PHE A 143 7.32 17.24 22.28
C PHE A 143 8.66 16.94 21.59
N ARG A 144 8.64 16.24 20.45
CA ARG A 144 9.82 16.01 19.58
C ARG A 144 9.81 16.87 18.31
N LYS A 145 8.95 17.89 18.23
CA LYS A 145 8.80 18.70 17.01
C LYS A 145 10.13 19.22 16.45
N LYS A 146 10.99 19.77 17.32
CA LYS A 146 12.33 20.27 16.91
C LYS A 146 13.23 19.17 16.37
N ASP A 147 13.16 17.96 16.94
CA ASP A 147 13.96 16.83 16.47
C ASP A 147 13.43 16.30 15.14
N ILE A 148 12.11 16.25 14.96
CA ILE A 148 11.47 15.89 13.69
C ILE A 148 11.86 16.90 12.60
N GLU A 149 11.77 18.20 12.88
CA GLU A 149 12.16 19.25 11.94
C GLU A 149 13.63 19.14 11.54
N LYS A 150 14.54 18.90 12.49
CA LYS A 150 15.96 18.68 12.19
C LYS A 150 16.20 17.41 11.37
N LEU A 151 15.60 16.29 11.78
CA LEU A 151 15.75 15.01 11.11
C LEU A 151 15.27 15.11 9.66
N MET A 152 14.07 15.66 9.45
CA MET A 152 13.46 15.83 8.13
C MET A 152 14.07 16.98 7.31
N ALA A 153 14.88 17.86 7.91
CA ALA A 153 15.63 18.88 7.18
C ALA A 153 17.03 18.43 6.76
N SER A 154 17.48 17.23 7.18
CA SER A 154 18.80 16.70 6.83
C SER A 154 19.00 16.70 5.31
N GLU A 155 20.12 17.27 4.86
CA GLU A 155 20.42 17.41 3.42
C GLU A 155 21.08 16.16 2.84
N THR A 156 21.82 15.42 3.67
CA THR A 156 22.50 14.18 3.26
C THR A 156 22.19 13.04 4.22
N LEU A 157 22.42 11.82 3.75
CA LEU A 157 22.19 10.61 4.52
C LEU A 157 23.13 10.54 5.73
N GLU A 158 24.37 11.01 5.61
CA GLU A 158 25.36 10.99 6.67
C GLU A 158 24.94 11.87 7.87
N ILE A 159 24.46 13.10 7.58
CA ILE A 159 23.94 14.01 8.62
C ILE A 159 22.73 13.38 9.33
N GLN A 160 21.84 12.77 8.54
CA GLN A 160 20.65 12.10 9.06
C GLN A 160 21.03 10.91 9.95
N GLN A 161 21.96 10.07 9.52
CA GLN A 161 22.47 8.91 10.29
C GLN A 161 23.08 9.36 11.61
N GLU A 162 23.91 10.40 11.59
CA GLU A 162 24.51 10.96 12.80
C GLU A 162 23.43 11.47 13.76
N PHE A 163 22.46 12.23 13.26
CA PHE A 163 21.36 12.74 14.08
C PHE A 163 20.50 11.59 14.63
N TRP A 164 20.21 10.59 13.81
CA TRP A 164 19.44 9.43 14.22
C TRP A 164 20.11 8.69 15.38
N ALA A 165 21.40 8.39 15.24
CA ALA A 165 22.17 7.67 16.24
C ALA A 165 22.37 8.46 17.54
N LYS A 166 22.69 9.77 17.44
CA LYS A 166 23.04 10.59 18.61
C LYS A 166 21.83 11.18 19.34
N HIS A 167 20.75 11.47 18.62
CA HIS A 167 19.61 12.22 19.16
C HIS A 167 18.28 11.46 19.06
N TRP A 168 18.03 10.73 17.97
CA TRP A 168 16.74 10.08 17.76
C TRP A 168 16.57 8.75 18.50
N ASP A 169 17.50 7.79 18.35
CA ASP A 169 17.43 6.41 18.87
C ASP A 169 17.71 6.31 20.40
N ASN A 170 17.02 7.16 21.14
CA ASN A 170 17.12 7.27 22.60
C ASN A 170 16.07 6.39 23.31
N THR A 171 16.06 6.45 24.65
CA THR A 171 15.14 5.66 25.49
C THR A 171 13.67 6.03 25.29
N ILE A 172 13.36 7.29 24.99
CA ILE A 172 11.99 7.75 24.70
C ILE A 172 11.48 7.09 23.41
N TRP A 173 12.29 7.10 22.36
CA TRP A 173 11.97 6.42 21.10
C TRP A 173 11.79 4.90 21.29
N LYS A 174 12.71 4.27 22.01
CA LYS A 174 12.63 2.83 22.30
C LYS A 174 11.37 2.47 23.10
N SER A 175 10.98 3.32 24.06
CA SER A 175 9.77 3.12 24.86
C SER A 175 8.50 3.31 24.02
N PHE A 176 8.50 4.32 23.15
CA PHE A 176 7.44 4.54 22.18
C PHE A 176 7.27 3.33 21.26
N LEU A 177 8.36 2.82 20.67
CA LEU A 177 8.34 1.64 19.82
C LEU A 177 7.82 0.40 20.56
N LYS A 178 8.18 0.19 21.84
CA LYS A 178 7.64 -0.90 22.66
C LYS A 178 6.13 -0.78 22.86
N LEU A 179 5.63 0.44 23.09
CA LEU A 179 4.20 0.70 23.23
C LEU A 179 3.44 0.36 21.94
N VAL A 180 3.88 0.87 20.79
CA VAL A 180 3.19 0.65 19.51
C VAL A 180 3.37 -0.78 18.99
N SER A 181 4.41 -1.51 19.42
CA SER A 181 4.62 -2.92 19.06
C SER A 181 3.85 -3.89 19.97
N ASN A 182 3.11 -3.37 20.96
CA ASN A 182 2.37 -4.21 21.89
C ASN A 182 1.18 -4.91 21.19
N ARG A 183 1.18 -6.24 21.18
CA ARG A 183 0.11 -7.05 20.57
C ARG A 183 -1.28 -6.78 21.15
N PHE A 184 -1.39 -6.41 22.42
CA PHE A 184 -2.66 -6.03 23.03
C PHE A 184 -3.24 -4.77 22.38
N LEU A 185 -2.40 -3.79 22.05
CA LEU A 185 -2.83 -2.58 21.33
C LEU A 185 -3.43 -2.97 19.97
N TRP A 186 -2.76 -3.81 19.19
CA TRP A 186 -3.24 -4.23 17.88
C TRP A 186 -4.51 -5.08 17.94
N THR A 187 -4.53 -6.08 18.81
CA THR A 187 -5.63 -7.07 18.87
C THR A 187 -6.88 -6.55 19.59
N LYS A 188 -6.74 -5.70 20.63
CA LYS A 188 -7.88 -5.28 21.48
C LYS A 188 -8.32 -3.84 21.25
N ILE A 189 -7.38 -2.94 20.96
CA ILE A 189 -7.67 -1.50 20.79
C ILE A 189 -7.88 -1.17 19.31
N ILE A 190 -6.89 -1.45 18.46
CA ILE A 190 -6.97 -1.22 17.01
C ILE A 190 -7.91 -2.25 16.35
N ARG A 191 -7.94 -3.48 16.91
CA ARG A 191 -8.71 -4.63 16.40
C ARG A 191 -8.35 -4.97 14.95
N GLU A 192 -7.06 -4.85 14.65
CA GLU A 192 -6.51 -5.26 13.36
C GLU A 192 -6.54 -6.81 13.29
N PRO A 193 -7.18 -7.41 12.27
CA PRO A 193 -7.34 -8.87 12.19
C PRO A 193 -6.02 -9.65 12.12
N GLY A 194 -5.07 -9.18 11.32
CA GLY A 194 -3.78 -9.85 11.12
C GLY A 194 -2.88 -9.92 12.33
N ALA A 195 -3.08 -9.06 13.32
CA ALA A 195 -2.40 -9.13 14.60
C ALA A 195 -2.62 -10.46 15.34
N LEU A 196 -3.73 -11.17 15.06
CA LEU A 196 -4.02 -12.49 15.61
C LEU A 196 -3.20 -13.61 14.95
N LEU A 197 -2.73 -13.39 13.73
CA LEU A 197 -1.97 -14.36 12.93
C LEU A 197 -0.45 -14.22 13.08
N ILE A 198 0.02 -13.16 13.76
CA ILE A 198 1.45 -12.98 14.03
C ILE A 198 1.94 -14.12 14.94
N PRO A 199 2.95 -14.92 14.53
CA PRO A 199 3.49 -16.02 15.34
C PRO A 199 3.92 -15.56 16.73
N GLN A 200 3.70 -16.34 17.80
CA GLN A 200 3.93 -15.88 19.18
C GLN A 200 5.40 -15.52 19.46
N GLU A 201 6.30 -16.27 18.84
CA GLU A 201 7.75 -16.12 18.88
C GLU A 201 8.28 -14.92 18.10
N PHE A 202 7.45 -14.28 17.26
CA PHE A 202 7.85 -13.12 16.48
C PHE A 202 7.97 -11.87 17.37
N ASP A 203 9.18 -11.34 17.49
CA ASP A 203 9.44 -10.09 18.20
C ASP A 203 9.09 -8.88 17.33
N VAL A 204 7.85 -8.39 17.50
CA VAL A 204 7.34 -7.21 16.79
C VAL A 204 8.18 -5.97 17.10
N TYR A 205 8.66 -5.82 18.35
CA TYR A 205 9.43 -4.64 18.74
C TYR A 205 10.77 -4.59 18.04
N GLU A 206 11.54 -5.67 18.09
CA GLU A 206 12.85 -5.71 17.42
C GLU A 206 12.70 -5.63 15.89
N TYR A 207 11.63 -6.20 15.32
CA TYR A 207 11.32 -6.03 13.90
C TYR A 207 11.09 -4.55 13.55
N MET A 208 10.13 -3.89 14.22
CA MET A 208 9.82 -2.49 13.96
C MET A 208 11.02 -1.57 14.19
N ARG A 209 11.80 -1.81 15.26
CA ARG A 209 13.03 -1.08 15.53
C ARG A 209 14.06 -1.26 14.41
N SER A 210 14.28 -2.49 13.96
CA SER A 210 15.20 -2.80 12.86
C SER A 210 14.77 -2.11 11.55
N ARG A 211 13.48 -2.19 11.20
CA ARG A 211 12.92 -1.53 10.00
C ARG A 211 13.01 -0.01 10.06
N MET A 212 12.74 0.60 11.22
CA MET A 212 12.89 2.06 11.41
C MET A 212 14.35 2.51 11.34
N ASN A 213 15.28 1.73 11.90
CA ASN A 213 16.71 1.98 11.76
C ASN A 213 17.14 1.83 10.30
N HIS A 214 16.65 0.81 9.58
CA HIS A 214 16.94 0.65 8.15
C HIS A 214 16.47 1.87 7.35
N LEU A 215 15.24 2.33 7.60
CA LEU A 215 14.68 3.52 6.95
C LEU A 215 15.58 4.74 7.14
N ALA A 216 15.94 5.05 8.38
CA ALA A 216 16.76 6.22 8.72
C ALA A 216 18.22 6.12 8.27
N ASN A 217 18.76 4.90 8.08
CA ASN A 217 20.15 4.72 7.67
C ASN A 217 20.34 4.57 6.17
N ASN A 218 19.30 4.24 5.40
CA ASN A 218 19.43 3.95 3.96
C ASN A 218 18.61 4.87 3.05
N HIS A 219 17.64 5.62 3.59
CA HIS A 219 16.81 6.51 2.81
C HIS A 219 16.81 7.92 3.40
N LEU A 220 16.94 8.93 2.53
CA LEU A 220 16.77 10.32 2.95
C LEU A 220 15.30 10.58 3.30
N LEU A 221 15.02 10.83 4.58
CA LEU A 221 13.66 10.90 5.11
C LEU A 221 12.89 12.10 4.56
N ARG A 222 13.57 13.23 4.31
CA ARG A 222 12.96 14.46 3.77
C ARG A 222 12.15 14.19 2.51
N THR A 223 12.72 13.41 1.60
CA THR A 223 12.17 13.12 0.28
C THR A 223 11.32 11.85 0.24
N ASN A 224 11.31 11.05 1.31
CA ASN A 224 10.62 9.76 1.36
C ASN A 224 9.14 9.92 1.73
N HIS A 225 8.24 9.37 0.90
CA HIS A 225 6.78 9.50 1.10
C HIS A 225 6.29 8.84 2.37
N PHE A 226 6.77 7.64 2.68
CA PHE A 226 6.38 6.92 3.89
C PHE A 226 6.87 7.64 5.15
N ALA A 227 8.10 8.15 5.13
CA ALA A 227 8.65 8.97 6.22
C ALA A 227 7.84 10.26 6.42
N ASN A 228 7.42 10.93 5.35
CA ASN A 228 6.56 12.11 5.43
C ASN A 228 5.22 11.79 6.12
N LEU A 229 4.58 10.68 5.76
CA LEU A 229 3.36 10.23 6.46
C LEU A 229 3.64 9.90 7.93
N LEU A 230 4.75 9.24 8.24
CA LEU A 230 5.08 8.84 9.60
C LEU A 230 5.36 10.05 10.52
N PHE A 231 6.15 11.01 10.04
CA PHE A 231 6.66 12.12 10.86
C PHE A 231 5.80 13.38 10.78
N TYR A 232 5.24 13.68 9.61
CA TYR A 232 4.38 14.86 9.40
C TYR A 232 2.89 14.51 9.31
N GLY A 233 2.54 13.26 9.00
CA GLY A 233 1.14 12.89 8.73
C GLY A 233 0.63 13.41 7.39
N GLU A 234 1.50 13.96 6.55
CA GLU A 234 1.18 14.54 5.25
C GLU A 234 2.44 14.63 4.39
N TYR A 235 2.27 14.71 3.07
CA TYR A 235 3.36 14.95 2.14
C TYR A 235 3.74 16.45 2.13
N LYS A 236 5.03 16.75 2.37
CA LYS A 236 5.59 18.11 2.22
C LYS A 236 6.07 18.36 0.78
N SER A 237 6.41 19.61 0.47
CA SER A 237 6.86 20.04 -0.86
C SER A 237 8.03 19.24 -1.41
N ASP A 238 8.97 18.88 -0.53
CA ASP A 238 10.22 18.20 -0.90
C ASP A 238 10.04 16.68 -1.02
N CYS A 239 8.85 16.18 -0.69
CA CYS A 239 8.52 14.77 -0.75
C CYS A 239 8.46 14.31 -2.20
N ILE A 240 9.20 13.27 -2.55
CA ILE A 240 8.96 12.52 -3.77
C ILE A 240 7.66 11.74 -3.55
N LEU A 241 6.61 12.11 -4.26
CA LEU A 241 5.29 11.50 -4.09
C LEU A 241 5.29 10.04 -4.59
N PRO A 242 4.32 9.20 -4.17
CA PRO A 242 4.01 7.94 -4.85
C PRO A 242 3.75 8.14 -6.35
N LEU A 243 4.04 7.12 -7.19
CA LEU A 243 4.03 7.23 -8.65
C LEU A 243 2.72 7.80 -9.22
N HIS A 244 1.57 7.29 -8.79
CA HIS A 244 0.24 7.76 -9.20
C HIS A 244 -0.15 9.15 -8.68
N LEU A 245 0.74 9.84 -7.98
CA LEU A 245 0.54 11.22 -7.55
C LEU A 245 1.51 12.19 -8.25
N ARG A 246 2.49 11.68 -9.00
CA ARG A 246 3.49 12.50 -9.69
C ARG A 246 2.95 13.00 -11.04
N GLU A 247 3.28 14.24 -11.36
CA GLU A 247 2.80 14.92 -12.58
C GLU A 247 3.28 14.21 -13.85
N GLU A 248 4.54 13.76 -13.87
CA GLU A 248 5.16 13.09 -15.01
C GLU A 248 4.48 11.77 -15.40
N HIS A 249 3.71 11.16 -14.49
CA HIS A 249 2.97 9.94 -14.75
C HIS A 249 1.48 10.18 -15.01
N PHE A 250 0.97 11.38 -14.74
CA PHE A 250 -0.46 11.65 -14.70
C PHE A 250 -1.15 11.35 -16.04
N GLU A 251 -0.66 11.91 -17.14
CA GLU A 251 -1.27 11.71 -18.47
C GLU A 251 -1.15 10.26 -18.96
N SER A 252 -0.03 9.60 -18.67
CA SER A 252 0.15 8.18 -18.98
C SER A 252 -0.86 7.31 -18.24
N ILE A 253 -0.99 7.48 -16.92
CA ILE A 253 -1.96 6.74 -16.10
C ILE A 253 -3.38 7.07 -16.57
N LYS A 254 -3.72 8.34 -16.78
CA LYS A 254 -5.02 8.80 -17.27
C LYS A 254 -5.44 8.11 -18.56
N SER A 255 -4.53 7.99 -19.54
CA SER A 255 -4.82 7.32 -20.80
C SER A 255 -5.11 5.82 -20.63
N GLN A 256 -4.72 5.22 -19.50
CA GLN A 256 -4.73 3.79 -19.24
C GLN A 256 -5.66 3.33 -18.12
N VAL A 257 -6.24 4.22 -17.31
CA VAL A 257 -7.10 3.82 -16.17
C VAL A 257 -8.33 3.00 -16.57
N HIS A 258 -8.70 3.00 -17.86
CA HIS A 258 -9.74 2.12 -18.40
C HIS A 258 -9.35 0.63 -18.43
N LYS A 259 -8.05 0.31 -18.27
CA LYS A 259 -7.52 -1.06 -18.18
C LYS A 259 -7.67 -1.69 -16.80
N ILE A 260 -8.09 -0.91 -15.79
CA ILE A 260 -8.36 -1.42 -14.44
C ILE A 260 -9.79 -1.95 -14.38
N GLU A 261 -9.92 -3.25 -14.11
CA GLU A 261 -11.17 -3.89 -13.73
C GLU A 261 -11.20 -4.02 -12.20
N ILE A 262 -12.28 -3.54 -11.56
CA ILE A 262 -12.42 -3.56 -10.10
C ILE A 262 -13.41 -4.67 -9.73
N ILE A 263 -12.98 -5.61 -8.91
CA ILE A 263 -13.78 -6.75 -8.45
C ILE A 263 -13.90 -6.71 -6.93
N THR A 264 -15.15 -6.70 -6.44
CA THR A 264 -15.43 -6.81 -5.01
C THR A 264 -15.71 -8.26 -4.65
N ASP A 265 -14.67 -8.98 -4.28
CA ASP A 265 -14.75 -10.37 -3.83
C ASP A 265 -13.46 -10.76 -3.08
N SER A 266 -13.44 -11.94 -2.47
CA SER A 266 -12.22 -12.50 -1.91
C SER A 266 -11.24 -12.93 -3.02
N LEU A 267 -9.94 -12.85 -2.73
CA LEU A 267 -8.90 -13.32 -3.65
C LEU A 267 -9.14 -14.79 -4.06
N LEU A 268 -9.54 -15.64 -3.11
CA LEU A 268 -9.83 -17.05 -3.35
C LEU A 268 -11.00 -17.24 -4.34
N ASN A 269 -12.10 -16.51 -4.18
CA ASN A 269 -13.24 -16.60 -5.09
C ASN A 269 -12.91 -16.10 -6.49
N VAL A 270 -12.13 -15.03 -6.62
CA VAL A 270 -11.66 -14.56 -7.93
C VAL A 270 -10.78 -15.62 -8.60
N LEU A 271 -9.93 -16.29 -7.83
CA LEU A 271 -9.08 -17.35 -8.35
C LEU A 271 -9.88 -18.58 -8.81
N ASP A 272 -11.06 -18.84 -8.25
CA ASP A 272 -11.96 -19.92 -8.69
C ASP A 272 -12.70 -19.60 -10.01
N ASN A 273 -12.72 -18.34 -10.45
CA ASN A 273 -13.33 -17.94 -11.70
C ASN A 273 -12.35 -18.10 -12.88
N LYS A 274 -12.44 -19.24 -13.57
CA LYS A 274 -11.58 -19.58 -14.73
C LYS A 274 -11.52 -18.49 -15.80
N GLN A 275 -12.64 -17.83 -16.10
CA GLN A 275 -12.68 -16.80 -17.15
C GLN A 275 -11.81 -15.59 -16.80
N LEU A 276 -11.65 -15.29 -15.52
CA LEU A 276 -10.77 -14.22 -15.05
C LEU A 276 -9.31 -14.69 -14.97
N THR A 277 -9.06 -15.95 -14.61
CA THR A 277 -7.72 -16.45 -14.30
C THR A 277 -6.92 -16.97 -15.48
N GLU A 278 -7.55 -17.44 -16.55
CA GLU A 278 -6.87 -18.01 -17.73
C GLU A 278 -5.90 -17.05 -18.44
N SER A 279 -6.04 -15.74 -18.22
CA SER A 279 -5.20 -14.72 -18.88
C SER A 279 -4.12 -14.12 -17.98
N ILE A 280 -4.04 -14.52 -16.71
CA ILE A 280 -3.18 -13.87 -15.71
C ILE A 280 -1.72 -14.32 -15.88
N THR A 281 -0.82 -13.34 -16.04
CA THR A 281 0.63 -13.57 -16.19
C THR A 281 1.45 -12.92 -15.08
N ALA A 282 0.83 -12.15 -14.19
CA ALA A 282 1.48 -11.58 -13.02
C ALA A 282 0.53 -11.47 -11.81
N TYR A 283 1.05 -11.75 -10.62
CA TYR A 283 0.34 -11.59 -9.34
C TYR A 283 1.03 -10.57 -8.45
N SER A 284 0.31 -9.52 -8.07
CA SER A 284 0.73 -8.50 -7.09
C SER A 284 -0.08 -8.66 -5.80
N LEU A 285 0.52 -9.34 -4.82
CA LEU A 285 -0.14 -9.91 -3.65
C LEU A 285 0.36 -9.23 -2.37
N SER A 286 -0.14 -8.04 -2.04
CA SER A 286 0.33 -7.37 -0.84
C SER A 286 -0.25 -7.96 0.45
N ASP A 287 0.63 -8.49 1.30
CA ASP A 287 0.41 -8.83 2.71
C ASP A 287 -0.87 -9.61 3.01
N PHE A 288 -1.30 -10.45 2.08
CA PHE A 288 -2.52 -11.24 2.27
C PHE A 288 -2.34 -12.34 3.31
N SER A 289 -1.10 -12.74 3.59
CA SER A 289 -0.75 -13.64 4.70
C SER A 289 -1.19 -13.07 6.07
N SER A 290 -1.27 -11.75 6.22
CA SER A 290 -1.83 -11.10 7.41
C SER A 290 -3.36 -11.25 7.49
N TYR A 291 -4.03 -11.72 6.45
CA TYR A 291 -5.49 -11.85 6.40
C TYR A 291 -5.96 -13.26 6.06
N ALA A 292 -5.03 -14.21 5.92
CA ALA A 292 -5.29 -15.60 5.62
C ALA A 292 -4.56 -16.49 6.65
N ASP A 293 -5.30 -17.38 7.30
CA ASP A 293 -4.68 -18.47 8.05
C ASP A 293 -3.94 -19.41 7.08
N ILE A 294 -3.19 -20.37 7.64
CA ILE A 294 -2.34 -21.24 6.82
C ILE A 294 -3.13 -22.05 5.79
N GLU A 295 -4.34 -22.50 6.14
CA GLU A 295 -5.18 -23.29 5.23
C GLU A 295 -5.66 -22.43 4.04
N ILE A 296 -6.15 -21.22 4.31
CA ILE A 296 -6.56 -20.29 3.25
C ILE A 296 -5.35 -19.84 2.42
N TYR A 297 -4.22 -19.57 3.06
CA TYR A 297 -2.98 -19.16 2.39
C TYR A 297 -2.50 -20.21 1.38
N ASP A 298 -2.41 -21.46 1.81
CA ASP A 298 -1.97 -22.58 0.97
C ASP A 298 -2.98 -22.86 -0.16
N LYS A 299 -4.28 -22.71 0.13
CA LYS A 299 -5.33 -22.87 -0.89
C LYS A 299 -5.25 -21.79 -1.97
N ILE A 300 -4.93 -20.54 -1.61
CA ILE A 300 -4.72 -19.44 -2.57
C ILE A 300 -3.55 -19.75 -3.48
N TRP A 301 -2.39 -20.17 -2.94
CA TRP A 301 -1.23 -20.53 -3.76
C TRP A 301 -1.50 -21.73 -4.65
N THR A 302 -2.18 -22.76 -4.14
CA THR A 302 -2.63 -23.91 -4.95
C THR A 302 -3.43 -23.44 -6.17
N LYS A 303 -4.36 -22.50 -5.99
CA LYS A 303 -5.18 -21.96 -7.08
C LYS A 303 -4.36 -21.10 -8.05
N ILE A 304 -3.50 -20.23 -7.54
CA ILE A 304 -2.56 -19.47 -8.38
C ILE A 304 -1.77 -20.42 -9.28
N ILE A 305 -1.18 -21.46 -8.71
CA ILE A 305 -0.41 -22.46 -9.46
C ILE A 305 -1.30 -23.14 -10.48
N GLN A 306 -2.50 -23.64 -10.10
CA GLN A 306 -3.40 -24.31 -11.03
C GLN A 306 -3.71 -23.46 -12.28
N HIS A 307 -3.92 -22.16 -12.12
CA HIS A 307 -4.31 -21.25 -13.19
C HIS A 307 -3.15 -20.55 -13.91
N SER A 308 -1.92 -20.70 -13.43
CA SER A 308 -0.74 -20.06 -14.03
C SER A 308 -0.11 -20.88 -15.16
N THR A 309 0.74 -20.25 -15.97
CA THR A 309 1.60 -20.91 -16.94
C THR A 309 3.06 -20.79 -16.53
N ASN A 310 3.97 -21.36 -17.33
CA ASN A 310 5.41 -21.12 -17.15
C ASN A 310 5.72 -19.63 -17.26
N ASP A 311 6.69 -19.21 -16.46
CA ASP A 311 7.16 -17.83 -16.34
C ASP A 311 6.11 -16.82 -15.85
N THR A 312 4.94 -17.26 -15.36
CA THR A 312 4.01 -16.38 -14.64
C THR A 312 4.70 -15.81 -13.41
N LYS A 313 4.65 -14.49 -13.25
CA LYS A 313 5.43 -13.74 -12.25
C LYS A 313 4.62 -13.54 -10.98
N PHE A 314 5.26 -13.52 -9.82
CA PHE A 314 4.59 -13.16 -8.57
C PHE A 314 5.44 -12.23 -7.71
N CYS A 315 4.75 -11.37 -6.98
CA CYS A 315 5.31 -10.50 -5.96
C CYS A 315 4.36 -10.48 -4.77
N GLU A 316 4.73 -11.18 -3.70
CA GLU A 316 4.06 -11.09 -2.40
C GLU A 316 4.88 -10.22 -1.44
N ARG A 317 4.20 -9.30 -0.77
CA ARG A 317 4.77 -8.55 0.37
C ARG A 317 4.40 -9.25 1.67
N PHE A 318 5.31 -9.23 2.63
CA PHE A 318 5.07 -9.66 3.99
C PHE A 318 5.42 -8.55 4.97
N PHE A 319 4.51 -8.24 5.89
CA PHE A 319 4.78 -7.37 7.02
C PHE A 319 5.19 -8.19 8.26
N LEU A 320 4.22 -8.62 9.07
CA LEU A 320 4.45 -9.33 10.34
C LEU A 320 4.14 -10.83 10.26
N VAL A 321 3.33 -11.25 9.29
CA VAL A 321 3.00 -12.67 9.07
C VAL A 321 3.76 -13.15 7.84
N LYS A 322 4.87 -13.85 8.07
CA LYS A 322 5.77 -14.33 7.01
C LYS A 322 5.51 -15.80 6.73
N ARG A 323 5.53 -16.18 5.46
CA ARG A 323 5.30 -17.56 4.99
C ARG A 323 6.38 -17.98 3.99
N GLN A 324 6.44 -19.28 3.74
CA GLN A 324 7.35 -19.90 2.79
C GLN A 324 6.54 -20.84 1.89
N PRO A 325 5.79 -20.29 0.92
CA PRO A 325 4.86 -21.07 0.12
C PRO A 325 5.57 -22.15 -0.70
N GLU A 326 6.85 -21.98 -1.03
CA GLU A 326 7.64 -22.93 -1.80
C GLU A 326 7.80 -24.31 -1.13
N ILE A 327 7.64 -24.39 0.20
CA ILE A 327 7.74 -25.66 0.94
C ILE A 327 6.63 -26.64 0.51
N LEU A 328 5.42 -26.13 0.30
CA LEU A 328 4.27 -26.91 -0.15
C LEU A 328 4.05 -26.81 -1.66
N HIS A 329 4.69 -25.83 -2.30
CA HIS A 329 4.51 -25.48 -3.70
C HIS A 329 5.87 -25.34 -4.40
N PRO A 330 6.56 -26.45 -4.70
CA PRO A 330 7.90 -26.42 -5.31
C PRO A 330 7.93 -25.82 -6.73
N GLN A 331 6.77 -25.59 -7.35
CA GLN A 331 6.63 -24.86 -8.62
C GLN A 331 6.95 -23.37 -8.50
N LEU A 332 7.04 -22.83 -7.28
CA LEU A 332 7.41 -21.44 -7.04
C LEU A 332 8.93 -21.29 -7.04
N GLU A 333 9.49 -20.83 -8.16
CA GLU A 333 10.90 -20.49 -8.25
C GLU A 333 11.13 -19.09 -7.69
N ARG A 334 11.55 -19.02 -6.43
CA ARG A 334 11.85 -17.77 -5.73
C ARG A 334 13.18 -17.17 -6.17
N ASP A 335 13.20 -15.86 -6.34
CA ASP A 335 14.41 -15.08 -6.61
C ASP A 335 14.90 -14.41 -5.31
N TYR A 336 15.59 -15.19 -4.46
CA TYR A 336 16.08 -14.73 -3.17
C TYR A 336 17.04 -13.52 -3.26
N LEU A 337 17.75 -13.36 -4.38
CA LEU A 337 18.63 -12.21 -4.59
C LEU A 337 17.78 -10.95 -4.78
N LEU A 338 16.76 -11.02 -5.62
CA LEU A 338 15.83 -9.92 -5.84
C LEU A 338 15.04 -9.60 -4.57
N GLU A 339 14.55 -10.60 -3.83
CA GLU A 339 13.85 -10.39 -2.56
C GLU A 339 14.67 -9.56 -1.56
N LYS A 340 15.97 -9.88 -1.44
CA LYS A 340 16.89 -9.13 -0.59
C LYS A 340 17.08 -7.69 -1.11
N GLN A 341 17.34 -7.54 -2.41
CA GLN A 341 17.49 -6.21 -3.02
C GLN A 341 16.25 -5.33 -2.82
N LEU A 342 15.05 -5.89 -2.99
CA LEU A 342 13.79 -5.19 -2.76
C LEU A 342 13.63 -4.83 -1.28
N SER A 343 13.91 -5.76 -0.37
CA SER A 343 13.82 -5.51 1.08
C SER A 343 14.77 -4.42 1.57
N ASP A 344 15.91 -4.25 0.90
CA ASP A 344 16.93 -3.24 1.18
C ASP A 344 16.59 -1.87 0.56
N GLN A 345 15.94 -1.84 -0.61
CA GLN A 345 15.67 -0.62 -1.37
C GLN A 345 14.25 -0.06 -1.21
N ASP A 346 13.29 -0.87 -0.72
CA ASP A 346 11.90 -0.46 -0.55
C ASP A 346 11.79 0.77 0.35
N LEU A 347 11.18 1.83 -0.17
CA LEU A 347 11.11 3.13 0.51
C LEU A 347 10.29 3.10 1.81
N THR A 348 9.44 2.10 2.04
CA THR A 348 8.73 1.99 3.31
C THR A 348 9.54 1.25 4.36
N ALA A 349 10.51 0.45 3.93
CA ALA A 349 11.38 -0.36 4.77
C ALA A 349 10.65 -1.27 5.76
N ILE A 350 9.33 -1.48 5.66
CA ILE A 350 8.56 -2.32 6.59
C ILE A 350 8.22 -3.71 6.02
N TYR A 351 8.24 -3.87 4.70
CA TYR A 351 7.92 -5.15 4.05
C TYR A 351 9.15 -5.95 3.69
N THR A 352 9.07 -7.27 3.83
CA THR A 352 9.94 -8.22 3.12
C THR A 352 9.17 -8.85 1.97
N PHE A 353 9.84 -9.53 1.06
CA PHE A 353 9.22 -10.01 -0.18
C PHE A 353 9.37 -11.51 -0.40
N CYS A 354 8.39 -12.10 -1.08
CA CYS A 354 8.46 -13.39 -1.75
C CYS A 354 8.18 -13.13 -3.23
N VAL A 355 9.22 -13.20 -4.07
CA VAL A 355 9.09 -12.89 -5.50
C VAL A 355 9.74 -13.95 -6.34
N GLY A 356 9.25 -14.09 -7.57
CA GLY A 356 9.78 -15.09 -8.47
C GLY A 356 8.85 -15.37 -9.62
N LYS A 357 8.96 -16.59 -10.14
CA LYS A 357 8.16 -17.07 -11.25
C LYS A 357 7.69 -18.51 -11.03
N LEU A 358 6.64 -18.88 -11.75
CA LEU A 358 6.13 -20.25 -11.74
C LEU A 358 6.84 -21.10 -12.79
N SER A 359 7.14 -22.34 -12.39
CA SER A 359 7.76 -23.38 -13.20
C SER A 359 6.92 -24.65 -13.11
N LYS A 360 6.21 -24.96 -14.19
CA LYS A 360 5.35 -26.13 -14.36
C LYS A 360 5.95 -27.14 -15.34
#